data_AF-A0A0Q8J431-F1
#
_entry.id   AF-A0A0Q8J431-F1
#
_cell.length_a   1.000
_cell.length_b   1.000
_cell.length_c   1.000
_cell.angle_alpha   90.00
_cell.angle_beta   90.00
_cell.angle_gamma   90.00
#
_symmetry.space_group_name_H-M   'P 1'
#
loop_
_entity.id
_entity.type
_entity.pdbx_description
1 polymer ?
#
loop_
_entity_poly.entity_id
_entity_poly.type
_entity_poly.pdbx_seq_one_letter_code
_entity_poly.pdbx_strand_id
1 'polypeptide(L)'
;MTPDGAGSVAVAAAQLRTGDLLLIRRRGDLAALTAWFGDSDYDHVALIGRAGCVLEFAADGVTEPGLNDYLRASDLLVVDARRPLAAHGEVLQDNDRIAVLAHALSLRRPHFAGDPLRALGVLAALRERELPPQPPLRRVLHEALLRVARSGAEAMTASEFVYRCFAESPVQPRGRLAPQLLPSSPRALEFPSIDWAALWLQIAPWLPEERRELPDFEGDAPIDAAALEQALIAARSRLGLLSRGAGLLAAAPRAASPKWLRLRELELSPSQQPLVRLFQAAQSTD
;
A
#
# COMPACT_ATOMS: atom_id res chain seq x y z
N MET A 1 -34.75 6.04 13.09
CA MET A 1 -34.07 5.66 11.84
C MET A 1 -32.77 4.97 12.20
N THR A 2 -32.81 3.65 12.25
CA THR A 2 -31.67 2.76 12.43
C THR A 2 -30.95 2.63 11.09
N PRO A 3 -29.61 2.74 11.01
CA PRO A 3 -28.91 2.41 9.78
C PRO A 3 -28.79 0.89 9.69
N ASP A 4 -29.67 0.29 8.90
CA ASP A 4 -29.55 -1.07 8.40
C ASP A 4 -28.41 -1.11 7.38
N GLY A 5 -27.36 -1.85 7.70
CA GLY A 5 -26.20 -2.05 6.85
C GLY A 5 -25.36 -3.24 7.31
N ALA A 6 -26.02 -4.33 7.71
CA ALA A 6 -25.37 -5.58 8.08
C ALA A 6 -24.91 -6.33 6.82
N GLY A 7 -23.69 -6.06 6.37
CA GLY A 7 -22.97 -6.98 5.46
C GLY A 7 -22.50 -8.21 6.24
N SER A 8 -23.18 -9.34 6.07
CA SER A 8 -22.78 -10.69 6.52
C SER A 8 -21.42 -11.07 5.89
N VAL A 9 -20.41 -11.64 6.56
CA VAL A 9 -20.39 -12.81 7.45
C VAL A 9 -19.32 -12.63 8.52
N ALA A 10 -19.69 -12.81 9.79
CA ALA A 10 -18.77 -13.05 10.88
C ALA A 10 -18.05 -14.39 10.69
N VAL A 11 -16.92 -14.42 9.97
CA VAL A 11 -15.90 -15.39 10.34
C VAL A 11 -15.28 -14.87 11.62
N ALA A 12 -15.54 -15.60 12.70
CA ALA A 12 -15.12 -15.22 14.03
C ALA A 12 -13.64 -14.84 13.97
N ALA A 13 -13.33 -13.62 14.41
CA ALA A 13 -11.96 -13.16 14.66
C ALA A 13 -11.11 -14.22 15.40
N ALA A 14 -11.75 -15.17 16.09
CA ALA A 14 -11.19 -16.41 16.63
C ALA A 14 -10.31 -17.25 15.67
N GLN A 15 -10.48 -17.16 14.34
CA GLN A 15 -9.63 -17.89 13.38
C GLN A 15 -8.36 -17.15 12.98
N LEU A 16 -8.34 -15.82 13.20
CA LEU A 16 -7.18 -15.00 12.91
C LEU A 16 -6.10 -15.26 13.95
N ARG A 17 -4.87 -15.32 13.47
CA ARG A 17 -3.69 -15.47 14.31
C ARG A 17 -2.80 -14.26 14.15
N THR A 18 -2.06 -13.98 15.22
CA THR A 18 -0.94 -13.06 15.19
C THR A 18 -0.05 -13.34 13.97
N GLY A 19 0.27 -12.27 13.22
CA GLY A 19 1.05 -12.30 12.00
C GLY A 19 0.25 -12.61 10.73
N ASP A 20 -1.05 -12.93 10.80
CA ASP A 20 -1.89 -13.01 9.60
C ASP A 20 -1.98 -11.61 8.95
N LEU A 21 -2.18 -11.57 7.63
CA LEU A 21 -2.22 -10.34 6.83
C LEU A 21 -3.65 -9.93 6.55
N LEU A 22 -3.88 -8.63 6.50
CA LEU A 22 -5.11 -8.04 6.01
C LEU A 22 -4.81 -7.30 4.71
N LEU A 23 -5.39 -7.77 3.60
CA LEU A 23 -5.43 -7.03 2.34
C LEU A 23 -6.69 -6.17 2.35
N ILE A 24 -6.52 -4.86 2.17
CA ILE A 24 -7.55 -3.88 2.46
C ILE A 24 -7.83 -3.04 1.22
N ARG A 25 -9.11 -2.94 0.89
CA ARG A 25 -9.64 -2.03 -0.12
C ARG A 25 -10.49 -0.96 0.57
N ARG A 26 -10.08 0.30 0.45
CA ARG A 26 -10.81 1.47 0.96
C ARG A 26 -11.58 2.20 -0.15
N ARG A 27 -12.57 2.98 0.26
CA ARG A 27 -13.27 4.00 -0.51
C ARG A 27 -12.39 5.24 -0.65
N GLY A 28 -12.65 6.02 -1.69
CA GLY A 28 -11.98 7.29 -1.94
C GLY A 28 -11.03 7.24 -3.14
N ASP A 29 -10.84 8.40 -3.75
CA ASP A 29 -10.08 8.57 -4.98
C ASP A 29 -8.61 8.19 -4.83
N LEU A 30 -8.00 8.50 -3.67
CA LEU A 30 -6.60 8.16 -3.43
C LEU A 30 -6.39 6.65 -3.31
N ALA A 31 -7.31 5.96 -2.64
CA ALA A 31 -7.32 4.50 -2.57
C ALA A 31 -7.53 3.90 -3.97
N ALA A 32 -8.45 4.45 -4.76
CA ALA A 32 -8.70 4.02 -6.13
C ALA A 32 -7.47 4.16 -7.04
N LEU A 33 -6.81 5.32 -7.00
CA LEU A 33 -5.57 5.55 -7.74
C LEU A 33 -4.45 4.64 -7.26
N THR A 34 -4.26 4.48 -5.94
CA THR A 34 -3.21 3.62 -5.39
C THR A 34 -3.36 2.17 -5.85
N ALA A 35 -4.57 1.61 -5.78
CA ALA A 35 -4.86 0.27 -6.30
C ALA A 35 -4.61 0.16 -7.81
N TRP A 36 -5.07 1.14 -8.60
CA TRP A 36 -4.88 1.16 -10.05
C TRP A 36 -3.40 1.25 -10.45
N PHE A 37 -2.63 2.12 -9.79
CA PHE A 37 -1.19 2.25 -10.02
C PHE A 37 -0.42 0.99 -9.58
N GLY A 38 -0.89 0.34 -8.52
CA GLY A 38 -0.33 -0.91 -7.99
C GLY A 38 -0.73 -2.16 -8.76
N ASP A 39 -1.63 -2.08 -9.75
CA ASP A 39 -2.25 -3.22 -10.45
C ASP A 39 -2.89 -4.25 -9.49
N SER A 40 -3.40 -3.79 -8.35
CA SER A 40 -3.97 -4.63 -7.27
C SER A 40 -5.46 -4.34 -7.07
N ASP A 41 -6.18 -5.31 -6.54
CA ASP A 41 -7.57 -5.11 -6.09
C ASP A 41 -7.65 -4.39 -4.72
N TYR A 42 -6.49 -4.20 -4.08
CA TYR A 42 -6.33 -3.59 -2.76
C TYR A 42 -5.44 -2.35 -2.86
N ASP A 43 -5.59 -1.42 -1.92
CA ASP A 43 -4.74 -0.22 -1.81
C ASP A 43 -3.86 -0.23 -0.56
N HIS A 44 -4.18 -1.08 0.42
CA HIS A 44 -3.48 -1.12 1.69
C HIS A 44 -3.28 -2.54 2.22
N VAL A 45 -2.32 -2.70 3.13
CA VAL A 45 -2.04 -3.97 3.81
C VAL A 45 -1.63 -3.74 5.26
N ALA A 46 -2.09 -4.60 6.14
CA ALA A 46 -1.78 -4.57 7.57
C ALA A 46 -1.51 -5.97 8.13
N LEU A 47 -1.02 -6.04 9.37
CA LEU A 47 -0.80 -7.29 10.10
C LEU A 47 -1.83 -7.44 11.22
N ILE A 48 -2.21 -8.68 11.54
CA ILE A 48 -2.88 -8.99 12.80
C ILE A 48 -1.84 -9.01 13.91
N GLY A 49 -2.02 -8.13 14.89
CA GLY A 49 -1.18 -8.03 16.07
C GLY A 49 -1.53 -9.05 17.16
N ARG A 50 -1.16 -8.75 18.41
CA ARG A 50 -1.55 -9.56 19.58
C ARG A 50 -2.93 -9.12 20.06
N ALA A 51 -3.63 -10.01 20.76
CA ALA A 51 -4.93 -9.71 21.38
C ALA A 51 -6.00 -9.13 20.42
N GLY A 52 -5.92 -9.46 19.12
CA GLY A 52 -6.89 -9.01 18.13
C GLY A 52 -6.78 -7.54 17.73
N CYS A 53 -5.60 -6.91 17.87
CA CYS A 53 -5.34 -5.62 17.23
C CYS A 53 -4.89 -5.78 15.77
N VAL A 54 -5.01 -4.70 15.00
CA VAL A 54 -4.45 -4.56 13.65
C VAL A 54 -3.23 -3.67 13.77
N LEU A 55 -2.07 -4.16 13.33
CA LEU A 55 -0.85 -3.39 13.17
C LEU A 55 -0.85 -2.74 11.79
N GLU A 56 -1.24 -1.47 11.75
CA GLU A 56 -1.36 -0.69 10.53
C GLU A 56 -0.22 0.33 10.42
N PHE A 57 0.33 0.46 9.21
CA PHE A 57 1.35 1.46 8.91
C PHE A 57 0.69 2.72 8.32
N ALA A 58 0.41 3.68 9.19
CA ALA A 58 -0.33 4.91 8.88
C ALA A 58 0.59 6.15 8.92
N ALA A 59 0.02 7.33 8.64
CA ALA A 59 0.77 8.60 8.55
C ALA A 59 1.58 8.92 9.81
N ASP A 60 1.10 8.53 11.00
CA ASP A 60 1.79 8.74 12.28
C ASP A 60 2.70 7.56 12.67
N GLY A 61 2.95 6.64 11.75
CA GLY A 61 3.74 5.42 11.94
C GLY A 61 2.87 4.19 12.20
N VAL A 62 3.38 3.25 13.01
CA VAL A 62 2.67 2.01 13.32
C VAL A 62 1.59 2.28 14.38
N THR A 63 0.34 2.03 14.03
CA THR A 63 -0.83 2.11 14.91
C THR A 63 -1.37 0.71 15.23
N GLU A 64 -2.10 0.58 16.34
CA GLU A 64 -2.58 -0.71 16.86
C GLU A 64 -4.09 -0.70 17.18
N PRO A 65 -5.00 -0.26 16.27
CA PRO A 65 -6.44 -0.28 16.52
C PRO A 65 -6.97 -1.70 16.80
N GLY A 66 -8.01 -1.82 17.61
CA GLY A 66 -8.72 -3.08 17.80
C GLY A 66 -9.39 -3.53 16.50
N LEU A 67 -9.34 -4.83 16.17
CA LEU A 67 -9.89 -5.36 14.90
C LEU A 67 -11.37 -4.98 14.71
N ASN A 68 -12.19 -5.05 15.77
CA ASN A 68 -13.60 -4.70 15.66
C ASN A 68 -13.82 -3.23 15.33
N ASP A 69 -13.00 -2.33 15.86
CA ASP A 69 -13.09 -0.90 15.57
C ASP A 69 -12.55 -0.61 14.17
N TYR A 70 -11.48 -1.31 13.79
CA TYR A 70 -10.93 -1.25 12.43
C TYR A 70 -11.99 -1.63 11.38
N LEU A 71 -12.69 -2.76 11.57
CA LEU A 71 -13.72 -3.25 10.64
C LEU A 71 -15.00 -2.40 10.61
N ARG A 72 -15.15 -1.44 11.52
CA ARG A 72 -16.27 -0.47 11.51
C ARG A 72 -15.95 0.81 10.74
N ALA A 73 -14.72 0.97 10.26
CA ALA A 73 -14.33 2.16 9.51
C ALA A 73 -15.20 2.31 8.26
N SER A 74 -15.82 3.49 8.11
CA SER A 74 -16.83 3.76 7.08
C SER A 74 -16.27 3.80 5.66
N ASP A 75 -14.95 3.95 5.54
CA ASP A 75 -14.23 3.93 4.27
C ASP A 75 -13.83 2.52 3.83
N LEU A 76 -14.07 1.46 4.61
CA LEU A 76 -13.76 0.10 4.14
C LEU A 76 -14.72 -0.37 3.05
N LEU A 77 -14.18 -1.00 2.01
CA LEU A 77 -14.93 -1.73 0.98
C LEU A 77 -14.74 -3.24 1.12
N VAL A 78 -13.50 -3.70 1.22
CA VAL A 78 -13.17 -5.13 1.34
C VAL A 78 -11.99 -5.31 2.29
N VAL A 79 -12.06 -6.32 3.14
CA VAL A 79 -10.90 -6.80 3.91
C VAL A 79 -10.80 -8.30 3.76
N ASP A 80 -9.71 -8.76 3.14
CA ASP A 80 -9.41 -10.19 2.96
C ASP A 80 -8.22 -10.59 3.84
N ALA A 81 -8.40 -11.63 4.65
CA ALA A 81 -7.36 -12.17 5.50
C ALA A 81 -6.55 -13.25 4.78
N ARG A 82 -5.22 -13.18 4.93
CA ARG A 82 -4.27 -14.18 4.41
C ARG A 82 -3.37 -14.68 5.54
N ARG A 83 -2.97 -15.95 5.47
CA ARG A 83 -2.01 -16.55 6.40
C ARG A 83 -0.65 -16.67 5.75
N PRO A 84 0.39 -15.98 6.24
CA PRO A 84 1.74 -16.18 5.76
C PRO A 84 2.22 -17.62 5.96
N LEU A 85 3.01 -18.05 5.00
CA LEU A 85 3.69 -19.34 4.96
C LEU A 85 5.20 -19.08 4.93
N ALA A 86 5.97 -20.02 5.47
CA ALA A 86 7.41 -20.06 5.31
C ALA A 86 7.78 -20.37 3.85
N ALA A 87 9.08 -20.28 3.52
CA ALA A 87 9.59 -20.50 2.17
C ALA A 87 9.16 -21.84 1.50
N HIS A 88 8.79 -22.86 2.27
CA HIS A 88 8.35 -24.17 1.78
C HIS A 88 6.82 -24.40 1.88
N GLY A 89 6.03 -23.35 2.11
CA GLY A 89 4.57 -23.45 2.21
C GLY A 89 4.06 -23.91 3.58
N GLU A 90 4.94 -24.05 4.56
CA GLU A 90 4.57 -24.42 5.93
C GLU A 90 3.98 -23.22 6.69
N VAL A 91 2.99 -23.48 7.55
CA VAL A 91 2.43 -22.45 8.43
C VAL A 91 3.50 -21.99 9.42
N LEU A 92 3.61 -20.66 9.59
CA LEU A 92 4.54 -20.09 10.57
C LEU A 92 4.27 -20.58 12.00
N GLN A 93 5.33 -20.98 12.69
CA GLN A 93 5.29 -21.34 14.11
C GLN A 93 5.04 -20.09 14.96
N ASP A 94 4.55 -20.28 16.19
CA ASP A 94 4.22 -19.15 17.08
C ASP A 94 5.45 -18.27 17.38
N ASN A 95 6.63 -18.86 17.54
CA ASN A 95 7.87 -18.12 17.73
C ASN A 95 8.20 -17.22 16.52
N ASP A 96 7.92 -17.68 15.31
CA ASP A 96 8.14 -16.90 14.08
C ASP A 96 7.18 -15.72 14.01
N ARG A 97 5.91 -15.97 14.33
CA ARG A 97 4.86 -14.94 14.36
C ARG A 97 5.19 -13.87 15.40
N ILE A 98 5.66 -14.27 16.58
CA ILE A 98 6.11 -13.36 17.64
C ILE A 98 7.32 -12.55 17.16
N ALA A 99 8.29 -13.18 16.50
CA ALA A 99 9.47 -12.48 15.99
C ALA A 99 9.11 -11.45 14.90
N VAL A 100 8.19 -11.79 13.99
CA VAL A 100 7.64 -10.87 12.98
C VAL A 100 6.98 -9.67 13.65
N LEU A 101 6.14 -9.88 14.67
CA LEU A 101 5.51 -8.77 15.38
C LEU A 101 6.50 -7.92 16.17
N ALA A 102 7.45 -8.55 16.87
CA ALA A 102 8.50 -7.82 17.58
C ALA A 102 9.29 -6.94 16.60
N HIS A 103 9.56 -7.45 15.40
CA HIS A 103 10.22 -6.68 14.36
C HIS A 103 9.31 -5.55 13.82
N ALA A 104 8.03 -5.81 13.56
CA ALA A 104 7.06 -4.79 13.15
C ALA A 104 7.03 -3.60 14.13
N LEU A 105 6.99 -3.89 15.44
CA LEU A 105 7.02 -2.87 16.49
C LEU A 105 8.38 -2.15 16.56
N SER A 106 9.49 -2.81 16.22
CA SER A 106 10.81 -2.17 16.15
C SER A 106 10.90 -1.10 15.04
N LEU A 107 10.03 -1.19 14.02
CA LEU A 107 9.92 -0.24 12.91
C LEU A 107 9.00 0.96 13.23
N ARG A 108 8.46 1.08 14.46
CA ARG A 108 7.47 2.10 14.87
C ARG A 108 7.99 3.55 14.99
N ARG A 109 9.30 3.80 14.85
CA ARG A 109 9.89 5.12 15.12
C ARG A 109 9.23 6.25 14.30
N PRO A 110 9.19 7.50 14.81
CA PRO A 110 8.38 8.61 14.25
C PRO A 110 8.75 9.05 12.82
N HIS A 111 9.79 8.46 12.22
CA HIS A 111 10.25 8.78 10.87
C HIS A 111 9.79 7.75 9.81
N PHE A 112 9.09 6.69 10.23
CA PHE A 112 8.47 5.72 9.33
C PHE A 112 6.99 6.06 9.14
N ALA A 113 6.67 7.29 8.72
CA ALA A 113 5.31 7.70 8.44
C ALA A 113 4.78 7.03 7.16
N GLY A 114 3.71 6.24 7.28
CA GLY A 114 2.91 5.70 6.18
C GLY A 114 2.19 6.82 5.45
N ASP A 115 2.89 7.46 4.53
CA ASP A 115 2.43 8.60 3.73
C ASP A 115 1.73 8.10 2.45
N PRO A 116 0.39 8.23 2.34
CA PRO A 116 -0.36 7.75 1.19
C PRO A 116 0.00 8.48 -0.12
N LEU A 117 0.31 9.78 -0.06
CA LEU A 117 0.74 10.55 -1.24
C LEU A 117 2.11 10.06 -1.73
N ARG A 118 3.03 9.79 -0.80
CA ARG A 118 4.31 9.14 -1.13
C ARG A 118 4.10 7.76 -1.71
N ALA A 119 3.20 6.94 -1.16
CA ALA A 119 2.91 5.60 -1.68
C ALA A 119 2.43 5.66 -3.14
N LEU A 120 1.52 6.58 -3.46
CA LEU A 120 1.12 6.87 -4.84
C LEU A 120 2.32 7.26 -5.71
N GLY A 121 3.20 8.14 -5.22
CA GLY A 121 4.41 8.56 -5.93
C GLY A 121 5.40 7.43 -6.19
N VAL A 122 5.58 6.50 -5.24
CA VAL A 122 6.41 5.31 -5.41
C VAL A 122 5.84 4.44 -6.53
N LEU A 123 4.54 4.16 -6.49
CA LEU A 123 3.89 3.35 -7.53
C LEU A 123 3.94 4.04 -8.90
N ALA A 124 3.76 5.36 -8.96
CA ALA A 124 3.90 6.13 -10.18
C ALA A 124 5.32 6.08 -10.74
N ALA A 125 6.34 6.14 -9.88
CA ALA A 125 7.74 6.05 -10.30
C ALA A 125 8.12 4.66 -10.86
N LEU A 126 7.49 3.61 -10.32
CA LEU A 126 7.67 2.21 -10.71
C LEU A 126 6.83 1.81 -11.93
N ARG A 127 5.74 2.53 -12.21
CA ARG A 127 4.83 2.19 -13.31
C ARG A 127 5.50 2.51 -14.65
N GLU A 128 5.50 1.54 -15.54
CA GLU A 128 6.11 1.62 -16.88
C GLU A 128 5.06 1.76 -18.01
N ARG A 129 3.84 2.20 -17.66
CA ARG A 129 2.73 2.34 -18.61
C ARG A 129 2.44 3.80 -18.92
N GLU A 130 1.88 4.02 -20.11
CA GLU A 130 1.34 5.30 -20.51
C GLU A 130 0.23 5.76 -19.55
N LEU A 131 0.27 7.03 -19.16
CA LEU A 131 -0.70 7.63 -18.27
C LEU A 131 -1.88 8.15 -19.10
N PRO A 132 -3.12 8.03 -18.60
CA PRO A 132 -4.26 8.71 -19.21
C PRO A 132 -3.97 10.21 -19.39
N PRO A 133 -4.38 10.83 -20.51
CA PRO A 133 -4.06 12.22 -20.83
C PRO A 133 -4.95 13.21 -20.06
N GLN A 134 -5.03 13.07 -18.74
CA GLN A 134 -5.85 13.90 -17.86
C GLN A 134 -4.97 14.93 -17.15
N PRO A 135 -5.14 16.25 -17.40
CA PRO A 135 -4.33 17.28 -16.75
C PRO A 135 -4.36 17.24 -15.21
N PRO A 136 -5.51 17.01 -14.55
CA PRO A 136 -5.56 16.88 -13.08
C PRO A 136 -4.70 15.74 -12.53
N LEU A 137 -4.65 14.61 -13.24
CA LEU A 137 -3.80 13.47 -12.88
C LEU A 137 -2.33 13.87 -12.85
N ARG A 138 -1.85 14.59 -13.88
CA ARG A 138 -0.45 15.05 -13.93
C ARG A 138 -0.10 15.93 -12.73
N ARG A 139 -1.03 16.78 -12.30
CA ARG A 139 -0.84 17.65 -11.13
C ARG A 139 -0.71 16.85 -9.83
N VAL A 140 -1.60 15.90 -9.59
CA VAL A 140 -1.52 15.01 -8.42
C VAL A 140 -0.22 14.20 -8.44
N LEU A 141 0.14 13.63 -9.60
CA LEU A 141 1.37 12.84 -9.73
C LEU A 141 2.63 13.67 -9.54
N HIS A 142 2.64 14.91 -10.02
CA HIS A 142 3.77 15.82 -9.81
C HIS A 142 4.03 16.02 -8.32
N GLU A 143 2.99 16.31 -7.52
CA GLU A 143 3.15 16.45 -6.06
C GLU A 143 3.54 15.12 -5.39
N ALA A 144 2.96 14.00 -5.81
CA ALA A 144 3.31 12.67 -5.30
C ALA A 144 4.79 12.31 -5.55
N LEU A 145 5.31 12.59 -6.76
CA LEU A 145 6.70 12.35 -7.13
C LEU A 145 7.65 13.29 -6.40
N LEU A 146 7.30 14.57 -6.27
CA LEU A 146 8.07 15.52 -5.45
C LEU A 146 8.11 15.09 -3.98
N ARG A 147 7.02 14.52 -3.47
CA ARG A 147 6.97 13.97 -2.10
C ARG A 147 7.95 12.82 -1.93
N VAL A 148 8.03 11.90 -2.89
CA VAL A 148 9.05 10.83 -2.90
C VAL A 148 10.45 11.40 -2.93
N ALA A 149 10.72 12.35 -3.83
CA ALA A 149 12.04 12.96 -4.00
C ALA A 149 12.56 13.64 -2.72
N ARG A 150 11.66 14.25 -1.93
CA ARG A 150 12.00 14.93 -0.66
C ARG A 150 12.00 14.01 0.56
N SER A 151 11.40 12.82 0.46
CA SER A 151 11.28 11.90 1.59
C SER A 151 12.62 11.30 2.00
N GLY A 152 12.79 10.99 3.28
CA GLY A 152 13.92 10.23 3.82
C GLY A 152 14.05 8.81 3.27
N ALA A 153 15.21 8.17 3.44
CA ALA A 153 15.43 6.76 3.06
C ALA A 153 14.62 5.80 3.95
N GLU A 154 14.26 6.29 5.13
CA GLU A 154 13.45 5.61 6.12
C GLU A 154 11.98 5.52 5.70
N ALA A 155 11.43 6.48 4.96
CA ALA A 155 10.00 6.48 4.60
C ALA A 155 9.59 5.21 3.82
N MET A 156 8.51 4.54 4.25
CA MET A 156 8.06 3.27 3.68
C MET A 156 6.64 3.36 3.13
N THR A 157 6.25 2.39 2.31
CA THR A 157 4.84 2.10 2.04
C THR A 157 4.34 1.01 3.00
N ALA A 158 3.02 0.82 3.08
CA ALA A 158 2.45 -0.28 3.88
C ALA A 158 2.88 -1.67 3.37
N SER A 159 2.95 -1.85 2.05
CA SER A 159 3.48 -3.08 1.44
C SER A 159 4.93 -3.33 1.81
N GLU A 160 5.80 -2.32 1.70
CA GLU A 160 7.19 -2.38 2.13
C GLU A 160 7.30 -2.74 3.62
N PHE A 161 6.55 -2.04 4.48
CA PHE A 161 6.55 -2.29 5.92
C PHE A 161 6.26 -3.76 6.22
N VAL A 162 5.16 -4.29 5.67
CA VAL A 162 4.75 -5.68 5.88
C VAL A 162 5.81 -6.65 5.35
N TYR A 163 6.35 -6.44 4.16
CA TYR A 163 7.42 -7.30 3.64
C TYR A 163 8.65 -7.32 4.53
N ARG A 164 9.10 -6.14 4.99
CA ARG A 164 10.25 -6.02 5.88
C ARG A 164 9.99 -6.72 7.22
N CYS A 165 8.78 -6.65 7.77
CA CYS A 165 8.40 -7.37 8.99
C CYS A 165 8.73 -8.87 8.91
N PHE A 166 8.58 -9.49 7.74
CA PHE A 166 8.94 -10.89 7.51
C PHE A 166 10.39 -11.08 7.05
N ALA A 167 10.81 -10.35 6.01
CA ALA A 167 12.10 -10.55 5.35
C ALA A 167 13.30 -10.19 6.24
N GLU A 168 13.14 -9.19 7.11
CA GLU A 168 14.16 -8.71 8.03
C GLU A 168 13.96 -9.25 9.46
N SER A 169 12.98 -10.13 9.68
CA SER A 169 12.77 -10.81 10.95
C SER A 169 14.05 -11.55 11.39
N PRO A 170 14.46 -11.48 12.68
CA PRO A 170 15.73 -12.01 13.18
C PRO A 170 15.77 -13.55 13.27
N VAL A 171 14.78 -14.23 12.71
CA VAL A 171 14.63 -15.69 12.71
C VAL A 171 15.70 -16.36 11.85
N GLN A 172 16.20 -17.52 12.30
CA GLN A 172 17.23 -18.29 11.61
C GLN A 172 16.66 -19.46 10.79
N PRO A 173 17.25 -19.77 9.61
CA PRO A 173 18.20 -18.93 8.86
C PRO A 173 17.60 -17.60 8.41
N ARG A 174 18.44 -16.56 8.34
CA ARG A 174 18.03 -15.21 7.92
C ARG A 174 17.29 -15.27 6.58
N GLY A 175 16.16 -14.57 6.52
CA GLY A 175 15.35 -14.48 5.30
C GLY A 175 14.45 -15.69 5.04
N ARG A 176 14.41 -16.72 5.92
CA ARG A 176 13.51 -17.87 5.72
C ARG A 176 12.02 -17.53 5.72
N LEU A 177 11.68 -16.39 6.31
CA LEU A 177 10.32 -15.87 6.37
C LEU A 177 10.02 -14.88 5.24
N ALA A 178 11.02 -14.48 4.43
CA ALA A 178 10.83 -13.50 3.38
C ALA A 178 9.75 -14.00 2.38
N PRO A 179 8.68 -13.23 2.14
CA PRO A 179 7.67 -13.59 1.17
C PRO A 179 8.30 -13.74 -0.22
N GLN A 180 7.95 -14.81 -0.92
CA GLN A 180 8.34 -14.97 -2.32
C GLN A 180 7.54 -13.98 -3.16
N LEU A 181 8.24 -13.15 -3.92
CA LEU A 181 7.63 -12.17 -4.81
C LEU A 181 7.75 -12.68 -6.24
N LEU A 182 6.63 -12.94 -6.88
CA LEU A 182 6.58 -13.36 -8.27
C LEU A 182 6.44 -12.14 -9.18
N PRO A 183 7.15 -12.09 -10.31
CA PRO A 183 6.87 -11.09 -11.34
C PRO A 183 5.42 -11.20 -11.77
N SER A 184 4.69 -10.09 -11.78
CA SER A 184 3.32 -10.03 -12.26
C SER A 184 3.22 -9.21 -13.54
N SER A 185 2.54 -9.75 -14.55
CA SER A 185 2.19 -9.00 -15.76
C SER A 185 1.27 -7.82 -15.43
N PRO A 186 1.43 -6.67 -16.09
CA PRO A 186 0.52 -5.53 -15.91
C PRO A 186 -0.93 -5.91 -16.23
N ARG A 187 -1.88 -5.44 -15.42
CA ARG A 187 -3.32 -5.66 -15.67
C ARG A 187 -3.89 -4.53 -16.51
N ALA A 188 -4.74 -4.84 -17.48
CA ALA A 188 -5.54 -3.85 -18.20
C ALA A 188 -6.74 -3.38 -17.34
N LEU A 189 -6.46 -2.79 -16.17
CA LEU A 189 -7.49 -2.17 -15.32
C LEU A 189 -7.98 -0.87 -15.96
N GLU A 190 -9.30 -0.70 -16.00
CA GLU A 190 -9.93 0.57 -16.35
C GLU A 190 -9.49 1.66 -15.37
N PHE A 191 -9.26 2.86 -15.90
CA PHE A 191 -8.92 4.00 -15.06
C PHE A 191 -10.15 4.38 -14.21
N PRO A 192 -10.01 4.53 -12.87
CA PRO A 192 -11.13 4.88 -12.02
C PRO A 192 -11.72 6.25 -12.38
N SER A 193 -13.03 6.42 -12.14
CA SER A 193 -13.62 7.76 -12.11
C SER A 193 -13.14 8.47 -10.85
N ILE A 194 -12.62 9.69 -11.00
CA ILE A 194 -11.96 10.44 -9.93
C ILE A 194 -12.62 11.80 -9.79
N ASP A 195 -13.04 12.13 -8.58
CA ASP A 195 -13.32 13.51 -8.19
C ASP A 195 -12.00 14.19 -7.82
N TRP A 196 -11.49 15.03 -8.72
CA TRP A 196 -10.19 15.68 -8.56
C TRP A 196 -10.15 16.66 -7.39
N ALA A 197 -11.28 17.32 -7.10
CA ALA A 197 -11.36 18.25 -5.99
C ALA A 197 -11.37 17.50 -4.65
N ALA A 198 -12.18 16.44 -4.54
CA ALA A 198 -12.18 15.59 -3.37
C ALA A 198 -10.83 14.90 -3.13
N LEU A 199 -10.18 14.44 -4.21
CA LEU A 199 -8.83 13.88 -4.15
C LEU A 199 -7.80 14.90 -3.66
N TRP A 200 -7.85 16.15 -4.15
CA TRP A 200 -6.92 17.18 -3.71
C TRP A 200 -7.03 17.47 -2.22
N LEU A 201 -8.27 17.59 -1.72
CA LEU A 201 -8.54 17.76 -0.29
C LEU A 201 -8.06 16.56 0.53
N GLN A 202 -8.19 15.33 0.00
CA GLN A 202 -7.64 14.14 0.66
C GLN A 202 -6.11 14.23 0.79
N ILE A 203 -5.39 14.70 -0.24
CA ILE A 203 -3.91 14.74 -0.22
C ILE A 203 -3.32 16.01 0.43
N ALA A 204 -4.11 17.07 0.59
CA ALA A 204 -3.68 18.37 1.12
C ALA A 204 -2.87 18.29 2.43
N PRO A 205 -3.16 17.41 3.40
CA PRO A 205 -2.35 17.27 4.62
C PRO A 205 -0.87 16.96 4.36
N TRP A 206 -0.54 16.31 3.23
CA TRP A 206 0.84 15.94 2.85
C TRP A 206 1.48 16.93 1.87
N LEU A 207 0.76 17.95 1.43
CA LEU A 207 1.28 19.01 0.58
C LEU A 207 1.99 20.10 1.42
N PRO A 208 3.01 20.78 0.85
CA PRO A 208 3.54 22.02 1.40
C PRO A 208 2.42 23.04 1.61
N GLU A 209 2.52 23.85 2.66
CA GLU A 209 1.46 24.80 3.06
C GLU A 209 1.05 25.72 1.90
N GLU A 210 2.02 26.17 1.11
CA GLU A 210 1.82 27.07 -0.04
C GLU A 210 1.08 26.41 -1.22
N ARG A 211 0.89 25.09 -1.18
CA ARG A 211 0.26 24.28 -2.23
C ARG A 211 -0.97 23.52 -1.75
N ARG A 212 -1.46 23.80 -0.53
CA ARG A 212 -2.66 23.14 0.00
C ARG A 212 -3.96 23.68 -0.59
N GLU A 213 -3.93 24.89 -1.11
CA GLU A 213 -5.09 25.50 -1.74
C GLU A 213 -5.59 24.64 -2.91
N LEU A 214 -6.92 24.55 -3.04
CA LEU A 214 -7.56 23.77 -4.09
C LEU A 214 -7.30 24.45 -5.45
N PRO A 215 -6.64 23.78 -6.40
CA PRO A 215 -6.40 24.36 -7.72
C PRO A 215 -7.70 24.41 -8.51
N ASP A 216 -7.77 25.37 -9.43
CA ASP A 216 -8.78 25.36 -10.47
C ASP A 216 -8.36 24.33 -11.52
N PHE A 217 -8.91 23.12 -11.46
CA PHE A 217 -8.55 22.03 -12.37
C PHE A 217 -8.95 22.29 -13.84
N GLU A 218 -9.84 23.24 -14.10
CA GLU A 218 -10.26 23.63 -15.45
C GLU A 218 -9.54 24.88 -15.95
N GLY A 219 -9.25 25.83 -15.05
CA GLY A 219 -8.63 27.11 -15.37
C GLY A 219 -7.11 27.19 -15.20
N ASP A 220 -6.52 26.40 -14.30
CA ASP A 220 -5.08 26.45 -14.08
C ASP A 220 -4.30 25.84 -15.25
N ALA A 221 -3.12 26.42 -15.52
CA ALA A 221 -2.19 25.83 -16.46
C ALA A 221 -1.85 24.36 -16.06
N PRO A 222 -1.87 23.42 -17.02
CA PRO A 222 -1.49 22.04 -16.74
C PRO A 222 -0.01 21.98 -16.34
N ILE A 223 0.34 20.99 -15.52
CA ILE A 223 1.75 20.69 -15.28
C ILE A 223 2.40 20.30 -16.60
N ASP A 224 3.46 21.02 -16.96
CA ASP A 224 4.25 20.74 -18.15
C ASP A 224 4.84 19.33 -18.10
N ALA A 225 4.90 18.68 -19.26
CA ALA A 225 5.45 17.34 -19.39
C ALA A 225 6.91 17.28 -18.90
N ALA A 226 7.71 18.32 -19.18
CA ALA A 226 9.10 18.37 -18.73
C ALA A 226 9.20 18.48 -17.20
N ALA A 227 8.30 19.22 -16.55
CA ALA A 227 8.26 19.32 -15.09
C ALA A 227 7.90 17.97 -14.44
N LEU A 228 6.90 17.27 -15.00
CA LEU A 228 6.54 15.93 -14.54
C LEU A 228 7.69 14.92 -14.73
N GLU A 229 8.38 14.98 -15.87
CA GLU A 229 9.54 14.12 -16.16
C GLU A 229 10.69 14.39 -15.18
N GLN A 230 10.98 15.65 -14.87
CA GLN A 230 12.00 16.01 -13.87
C GLN A 230 11.63 15.47 -12.48
N ALA A 231 10.37 15.62 -12.06
CA ALA A 231 9.90 15.06 -10.80
C ALA A 231 10.03 13.51 -10.78
N LEU A 232 9.74 12.85 -11.90
CA LEU A 232 9.90 11.41 -12.06
C LEU A 232 11.37 10.97 -11.94
N ILE A 233 12.28 11.67 -12.61
CA ILE A 233 13.73 11.41 -12.52
C ILE A 233 14.22 11.59 -11.09
N ALA A 234 13.81 12.66 -10.40
CA ALA A 234 14.17 12.90 -9.01
C ALA A 234 13.63 11.82 -8.06
N ALA A 235 12.38 11.39 -8.24
CA ALA A 235 11.79 10.30 -7.47
C ALA A 235 12.53 8.98 -7.71
N ARG A 236 12.84 8.65 -8.98
CA ARG A 236 13.61 7.46 -9.35
C ARG A 236 15.03 7.49 -8.79
N SER A 237 15.69 8.65 -8.81
CA SER A 237 16.96 8.89 -8.12
C SER A 237 16.88 8.53 -6.66
N ARG A 238 15.86 9.04 -5.98
CA ARG A 238 15.67 8.81 -4.56
C ARG A 238 15.42 7.34 -4.24
N LEU A 239 14.75 6.62 -5.14
CA LEU A 239 14.49 5.18 -5.01
C LEU A 239 15.64 4.28 -5.49
N GLY A 240 16.76 4.85 -5.95
CA GLY A 240 17.90 4.08 -6.49
C GLY A 240 17.63 3.44 -7.85
N LEU A 241 16.69 3.97 -8.62
CA LEU A 241 16.24 3.46 -9.92
C LEU A 241 16.98 4.06 -11.12
N LEU A 242 17.93 4.98 -10.92
CA LEU A 242 18.54 5.77 -12.01
C LEU A 242 19.43 5.00 -12.99
N SER A 243 19.88 3.78 -12.67
CA SER A 243 20.88 3.10 -13.49
C SER A 243 20.35 2.04 -14.44
N ARG A 244 19.05 1.69 -14.47
CA ARG A 244 18.54 0.58 -15.32
C ARG A 244 17.07 0.77 -15.70
N GLY A 245 16.81 0.94 -17.00
CA GLY A 245 15.46 0.99 -17.56
C GLY A 245 14.76 -0.38 -17.67
N ALA A 246 13.43 -0.34 -17.73
CA ALA A 246 12.43 -1.23 -18.34
C ALA A 246 12.45 -2.76 -18.08
N GLY A 247 13.39 -3.30 -17.29
CA GLY A 247 13.56 -4.75 -17.13
C GLY A 247 13.76 -5.25 -15.70
N LEU A 248 13.45 -4.43 -14.69
CA LEU A 248 13.85 -4.70 -13.31
C LEU A 248 13.08 -5.84 -12.62
N LEU A 249 11.88 -6.17 -13.09
CA LEU A 249 11.09 -7.30 -12.59
C LEU A 249 11.20 -8.57 -13.45
N ALA A 250 11.78 -8.47 -14.65
CA ALA A 250 11.90 -9.59 -15.60
C ALA A 250 13.25 -10.32 -15.51
N ALA A 251 14.24 -9.75 -14.81
CA ALA A 251 15.52 -10.41 -14.57
C ALA A 251 15.49 -11.19 -13.24
N ALA A 252 15.85 -12.48 -13.30
CA ALA A 252 15.95 -13.49 -12.25
C ALA A 252 16.50 -13.02 -10.87
N PRO A 253 16.33 -13.82 -9.78
CA PRO A 253 16.00 -13.35 -8.44
C PRO A 253 17.13 -12.53 -7.82
N ARG A 254 17.02 -11.21 -7.94
CA ARG A 254 17.69 -10.31 -7.01
C ARG A 254 16.71 -10.06 -5.87
N ALA A 255 17.20 -10.08 -4.62
CA ALA A 255 16.40 -9.65 -3.48
C ALA A 255 15.84 -8.26 -3.81
N ALA A 256 14.53 -8.20 -4.13
CA ALA A 256 13.88 -6.96 -4.52
C ALA A 256 14.13 -5.94 -3.41
N SER A 257 14.55 -4.73 -3.77
CA SER A 257 14.57 -3.65 -2.78
C SER A 257 13.15 -3.52 -2.23
N PRO A 258 12.93 -3.64 -0.91
CA PRO A 258 11.59 -3.52 -0.33
C PRO A 258 10.87 -2.23 -0.75
N LYS A 259 11.65 -1.18 -1.09
CA LYS A 259 11.19 0.12 -1.58
C LYS A 259 10.41 0.06 -2.90
N TRP A 260 10.53 -1.02 -3.66
CA TRP A 260 9.89 -1.17 -4.97
C TRP A 260 8.67 -2.08 -4.93
N LEU A 261 8.29 -2.53 -3.73
CA LEU A 261 7.24 -3.52 -3.58
C LEU A 261 5.86 -2.92 -3.81
N ARG A 262 5.18 -3.35 -4.88
CA ARG A 262 3.75 -3.06 -5.05
C ARG A 262 2.97 -4.04 -4.18
N LEU A 263 1.76 -3.64 -3.78
CA LEU A 263 0.89 -4.53 -3.03
C LEU A 263 0.53 -5.78 -3.83
N ARG A 264 0.50 -5.69 -5.17
CA ARG A 264 0.21 -6.80 -6.06
C ARG A 264 1.17 -7.98 -5.92
N GLU A 265 2.47 -7.76 -5.72
CA GLU A 265 3.39 -8.89 -5.52
C GLU A 265 3.15 -9.61 -4.20
N LEU A 266 2.73 -8.89 -3.15
CA LEU A 266 2.30 -9.53 -1.90
C LEU A 266 0.96 -10.26 -2.06
N GLU A 267 0.00 -9.64 -2.75
CA GLU A 267 -1.31 -10.21 -3.04
C GLU A 267 -1.21 -11.56 -3.78
N LEU A 268 -0.29 -11.66 -4.74
CA LEU A 268 -0.04 -12.85 -5.55
C LEU A 268 1.02 -13.79 -4.97
N SER A 269 1.59 -13.46 -3.81
CA SER A 269 2.69 -14.23 -3.24
C SER A 269 2.23 -15.66 -2.92
N PRO A 270 2.95 -16.70 -3.37
CA PRO A 270 2.67 -18.08 -2.95
C PRO A 270 3.03 -18.32 -1.48
N SER A 271 3.72 -17.38 -0.83
CA SER A 271 4.03 -17.42 0.60
C SER A 271 2.85 -17.00 1.48
N GLN A 272 1.63 -17.05 0.96
CA GLN A 272 0.42 -16.71 1.68
C GLN A 272 -0.75 -17.62 1.27
N GLN A 273 -1.50 -18.11 2.24
CA GLN A 273 -2.72 -18.86 2.02
C GLN A 273 -3.95 -17.95 2.23
N PRO A 274 -4.92 -17.90 1.30
CA PRO A 274 -6.20 -17.25 1.55
C PRO A 274 -6.90 -17.88 2.75
N LEU A 275 -7.37 -17.06 3.70
CA LEU A 275 -8.18 -17.51 4.82
C LEU A 275 -9.65 -17.23 4.55
N VAL A 276 -10.03 -15.95 4.59
CA VAL A 276 -11.42 -15.53 4.53
C VAL A 276 -11.55 -14.05 4.18
N ARG A 277 -12.70 -13.67 3.63
CA ARG A 277 -13.16 -12.27 3.59
C ARG A 277 -13.75 -11.90 4.94
N LEU A 278 -13.11 -10.96 5.63
CA LEU A 278 -13.57 -10.45 6.94
C LEU A 278 -14.63 -9.36 6.81
N PHE A 279 -14.59 -8.60 5.71
CA PHE A 279 -15.51 -7.51 5.48
C PHE A 279 -15.76 -7.33 3.99
N GLN A 280 -17.01 -7.04 3.66
CA GLN A 280 -17.41 -6.54 2.35
C GLN A 280 -18.54 -5.53 2.55
N ALA A 281 -18.34 -4.31 2.05
CA ALA A 281 -19.42 -3.34 1.96
C ALA A 281 -20.51 -3.88 1.03
N ALA A 282 -21.78 -3.69 1.41
CA ALA A 282 -22.87 -3.93 0.49
C ALA A 282 -22.63 -3.11 -0.79
N GLN A 283 -22.77 -3.76 -1.95
CA GLN A 283 -22.74 -3.02 -3.21
C GLN A 283 -23.92 -2.06 -3.18
N SER A 284 -23.65 -0.76 -3.23
CA SER A 284 -24.69 0.23 -3.50
C SER A 284 -25.21 -0.09 -4.90
N THR A 285 -26.38 -0.72 -4.99
CA THR A 285 -27.17 -0.71 -6.21
C THR A 285 -27.64 0.72 -6.41
N ASP A 286 -26.87 1.49 -7.16
CA ASP A 286 -27.36 2.69 -7.83
C ASP A 286 -27.96 2.30 -9.19
#